data_AF-A0AA95HG15-F1
#
_entry.id   AF-A0AA95HG15-F1
#
_cell.length_a   1.000
_cell.length_b   1.000
_cell.length_c   1.000
_cell.angle_alpha   90.00
_cell.angle_beta   90.00
_cell.angle_gamma   90.00
#
_symmetry.space_group_name_H-M   'P 1'
#
loop_
_entity.id
_entity.type
_entity.pdbx_description
1 polymer ?
#
loop_
_entity_poly.entity_id
_entity_poly.type
_entity_poly.pdbx_seq_one_letter_code
_entity_poly.pdbx_strand_id
1 'polypeptide(L)'
;MTQCAYGLALAGHSNPLVNNGNRIVHNSSIGIWNDANYKATAAEVPFPVINGNAIHDNGSYNYYPYRWYYYPNLAQVDLNARENWWGTTDELEIRNKIYDYEDAGNSLPNVDFGNYLSSAEAEPAPLTPLNGTLAANTTLTAEHPYYVSETVTVPANKTLTVPAGSKLLFASGAGITVQAGGHLVMQGSASSPVVLGSADTDNQAGDWEGIKAEAGATVSLEHVQASEYTSMDFQNGSVTIRHSRFGKFSGYGLLLTSTDGLLANNVIDNTGYTGGTVCLQLVDASPTVQGNLLTQCAYGLALAGHSNPLVNNGNRIVHNSSIGIWNDANYKATAAEVPFPVINGNAIHDNGSYNYYPYRWYYYPNLAQVDLNARENWWGTTDELEIRNKIYDYEDAGNSLPNVDFGNYLSSAEAEPAPLTPLNGTLAANTTLTAEHPYYVSETVTVPANKTLTVPAGSKLLFASGAGITVQAGGHLVMQGSASSPVVLGSADTDNQAGDWEGIKAEAGATVSLEHVQASEYTSMDFQNGSVTIRHSRFGKFSGYGLLLTSTDGLLANNVVTVHELATATA
;
A
#
# COMPACT_ATOMS: atom_id res chain seq x y z
N MET A 1 24.70 17.02 46.96
CA MET A 1 25.22 17.01 45.58
C MET A 1 24.37 18.00 44.80
N THR A 2 24.99 19.00 44.18
CA THR A 2 24.29 20.00 43.35
C THR A 2 23.67 19.28 42.15
N GLN A 3 22.35 19.12 42.16
CA GLN A 3 21.61 18.65 40.99
C GLN A 3 21.78 19.67 39.86
N CYS A 4 22.00 19.19 38.63
CA CYS A 4 22.01 20.06 37.46
C CYS A 4 20.61 20.66 37.27
N ALA A 5 20.54 21.92 36.84
CA ALA A 5 19.26 22.58 36.57
C ALA A 5 18.52 21.93 35.39
N TYR A 6 19.29 21.43 34.41
CA TYR A 6 18.79 20.84 33.18
C TYR A 6 19.48 19.50 32.92
N GLY A 7 18.74 18.49 32.48
CA GLY A 7 19.27 17.16 32.17
C GLY A 7 19.94 17.10 30.79
N LEU A 8 19.19 17.48 29.77
CA LEU A 8 19.65 17.64 28.39
C LEU A 8 19.27 19.04 27.90
N ALA A 9 20.24 19.79 27.40
CA ALA A 9 20.03 21.11 26.81
C ALA A 9 20.34 21.05 25.32
N LEU A 10 19.36 21.42 24.49
CA LEU A 10 19.45 21.46 23.04
C LEU A 10 19.33 22.91 22.59
N ALA A 11 20.28 23.38 21.77
CA ALA A 11 20.29 24.73 21.25
C ALA A 11 20.99 24.77 19.88
N GLY A 12 20.62 25.75 19.04
CA GLY A 12 21.13 25.87 17.67
C GLY A 12 20.77 24.66 16.79
N HIS A 13 21.63 24.31 15.84
CA HIS A 13 21.49 23.19 14.88
C HIS A 13 21.57 21.78 15.50
N SER A 14 21.15 21.61 16.76
CA SER A 14 21.26 20.34 17.48
C SER A 14 20.02 19.49 17.29
N ASN A 15 20.07 18.55 16.33
CA ASN A 15 19.00 17.58 16.05
C ASN A 15 19.42 16.14 16.40
N PRO A 16 19.78 15.84 17.67
CA PRO A 16 20.20 14.51 18.04
C PRO A 16 19.03 13.53 18.02
N LEU A 17 19.34 12.28 17.64
CA LEU A 17 18.56 11.13 18.06
C LEU A 17 18.96 10.78 19.49
N VAL A 18 18.04 10.97 20.44
CA VAL A 18 18.20 10.59 21.85
C VAL A 18 17.36 9.35 22.06
N ASN A 19 18.01 8.19 22.10
CA ASN A 19 17.34 6.89 22.19
C ASN A 19 18.18 5.85 22.94
N ASN A 20 17.68 4.61 23.01
CA ASN A 20 18.34 3.46 23.63
C ASN A 20 18.45 3.56 25.17
N GLY A 21 17.37 3.96 25.83
CA GLY A 21 17.21 3.76 27.28
C GLY A 21 17.92 4.82 28.14
N ASN A 22 18.12 6.04 27.64
CA ASN A 22 18.72 7.10 28.46
C ASN A 22 17.82 7.43 29.66
N ARG A 23 18.42 7.74 30.82
CA ARG A 23 17.69 8.14 32.03
C ARG A 23 17.93 9.63 32.32
N ILE A 24 16.93 10.46 32.03
CA ILE A 24 16.95 11.91 32.27
C ILE A 24 16.03 12.21 33.44
N VAL A 25 16.56 12.04 34.66
CA VAL A 25 15.78 12.06 35.90
C VAL A 25 16.45 12.88 37.00
N HIS A 26 15.66 13.36 37.96
CA HIS A 26 16.13 14.07 39.16
C HIS A 26 16.92 15.37 38.89
N ASN A 27 16.66 16.03 37.77
CA ASN A 27 17.16 17.38 37.52
C ASN A 27 16.39 18.39 38.36
N SER A 28 17.06 19.44 38.85
CA SER A 28 16.44 20.38 39.78
C SER A 28 15.40 21.29 39.12
N SER A 29 15.37 21.36 37.78
CA SER A 29 14.33 22.06 37.03
C SER A 29 13.81 21.26 35.85
N ILE A 30 14.53 21.14 34.74
CA ILE A 30 13.99 20.59 33.48
C ILE A 30 14.74 19.31 33.09
N GLY A 31 14.03 18.28 32.65
CA GLY A 31 14.63 17.11 32.00
C GLY A 31 15.28 17.49 30.69
N ILE A 32 14.47 17.84 29.70
CA ILE A 32 14.89 18.25 28.35
C ILE A 32 14.52 19.71 28.12
N TRP A 33 15.54 20.55 27.94
CA TRP A 33 15.40 21.96 27.62
C TRP A 33 15.75 22.17 26.14
N ASN A 34 14.73 22.46 25.31
CA ASN A 34 14.85 22.61 23.87
C ASN A 34 14.73 24.09 23.48
N ASP A 35 15.86 24.75 23.21
CA ASP A 35 15.94 26.20 23.04
C ASP A 35 16.13 26.64 21.58
N ALA A 36 15.11 27.29 21.03
CA ALA A 36 15.08 27.73 19.64
C ALA A 36 15.80 29.07 19.37
N ASN A 37 16.29 29.78 20.39
CA ASN A 37 16.84 31.13 20.18
C ASN A 37 18.37 31.20 20.32
N TYR A 38 19.03 30.84 19.22
CA TYR A 38 20.41 31.26 18.92
C TYR A 38 20.54 31.65 17.43
N LYS A 39 20.11 32.87 17.08
CA LYS A 39 20.39 33.60 15.81
C LYS A 39 19.60 33.25 14.51
N ALA A 40 18.37 32.75 14.62
CA ALA A 40 17.22 33.01 13.74
C ALA A 40 17.44 33.07 12.20
N THR A 41 17.64 31.91 11.60
CA THR A 41 16.87 31.51 10.39
C THR A 41 16.13 30.20 10.70
N ALA A 42 15.04 29.88 9.99
CA ALA A 42 14.23 28.67 10.26
C ALA A 42 15.04 27.35 10.23
N ALA A 43 16.19 27.35 9.56
CA ALA A 43 17.11 26.23 9.47
C ALA A 43 17.96 25.97 10.74
N GLU A 44 17.93 26.85 11.74
CA GLU A 44 18.82 26.76 12.92
C GLU A 44 18.08 26.37 14.22
N VAL A 45 16.84 25.91 14.10
CA VAL A 45 15.98 25.51 15.22
C VAL A 45 16.15 24.01 15.49
N PRO A 46 16.30 23.58 16.76
CA PRO A 46 16.50 22.18 17.10
C PRO A 46 15.20 21.35 17.03
N PHE A 47 15.19 20.36 16.13
CA PHE A 47 14.19 19.30 15.96
C PHE A 47 14.78 17.94 16.36
N PRO A 48 14.95 17.67 17.67
CA PRO A 48 15.45 16.39 18.13
C PRO A 48 14.40 15.28 17.97
N VAL A 49 14.88 14.05 17.78
CA VAL A 49 14.04 12.84 17.94
C VAL A 49 14.40 12.22 19.27
N ILE A 50 13.48 12.26 20.23
CA ILE A 50 13.70 11.81 21.59
C ILE A 50 12.79 10.63 21.84
N ASN A 51 13.21 9.43 21.46
CA ASN A 51 12.38 8.25 21.56
C ASN A 51 13.06 7.18 22.37
N GLY A 52 12.30 6.49 23.21
CA GLY A 52 12.89 5.40 23.97
C GLY A 52 13.87 5.86 25.04
N ASN A 53 13.40 6.67 25.97
CA ASN A 53 14.15 7.11 27.15
C ASN A 53 13.24 7.10 28.38
N ALA A 54 13.83 7.09 29.58
CA ALA A 54 13.13 7.36 30.83
C ALA A 54 13.34 8.83 31.24
N ILE A 55 12.30 9.65 31.10
CA ILE A 55 12.35 11.09 31.32
C ILE A 55 11.29 11.46 32.37
N HIS A 56 11.67 11.44 33.65
CA HIS A 56 10.72 11.63 34.76
C HIS A 56 11.41 12.16 36.02
N ASP A 57 10.64 12.46 37.07
CA ASP A 57 11.15 12.97 38.35
C ASP A 57 12.04 14.22 38.23
N ASN A 58 11.81 15.04 37.19
CA ASN A 58 12.43 16.35 37.04
C ASN A 58 11.58 17.42 37.73
N GLY A 59 12.23 18.43 38.31
CA GLY A 59 11.61 19.42 39.20
C GLY A 59 10.36 20.09 38.61
N SER A 60 10.56 20.91 37.59
CA SER A 60 9.51 21.64 36.87
C SER A 60 8.87 20.75 35.79
N TYR A 61 9.63 20.43 34.73
CA TYR A 61 9.13 19.75 33.54
C TYR A 61 10.08 18.64 33.07
N ASN A 62 9.55 17.60 32.44
CA ASN A 62 10.30 16.55 31.77
C ASN A 62 10.75 16.99 30.37
N TYR A 63 9.90 17.72 29.64
CA TYR A 63 10.24 18.32 28.34
C TYR A 63 9.75 19.77 28.31
N TYR A 64 10.63 20.70 27.89
CA TYR A 64 10.33 22.12 27.80
C TYR A 64 10.97 22.75 26.54
N PRO A 65 10.19 22.96 25.46
CA PRO A 65 10.56 23.86 24.38
C PRO A 65 10.58 25.31 24.89
N TYR A 66 11.59 26.06 24.51
CA TYR A 66 11.85 27.41 24.97
C TYR A 66 12.12 28.36 23.80
N ARG A 67 11.47 29.53 23.82
CA ARG A 67 11.66 30.63 22.85
C ARG A 67 11.34 30.29 21.39
N TRP A 68 10.33 29.46 21.17
CA TRP A 68 9.87 29.04 19.84
C TRP A 68 9.00 30.06 19.10
N TYR A 69 8.54 31.12 19.76
CA TYR A 69 7.59 32.13 19.27
C TYR A 69 7.97 32.90 17.98
N TYR A 70 9.17 32.69 17.42
CA TYR A 70 9.58 33.23 16.12
C TYR A 70 9.37 32.23 14.95
N TYR A 71 9.10 30.96 15.24
CA TYR A 71 8.86 29.94 14.23
C TYR A 71 7.40 30.03 13.73
N PRO A 72 7.15 29.99 12.42
CA PRO A 72 5.80 30.07 11.88
C PRO A 72 4.99 28.80 12.17
N ASN A 73 3.65 28.93 12.23
CA ASN A 73 2.70 27.81 12.27
C ASN A 73 2.91 26.80 13.41
N LEU A 74 3.31 27.25 14.60
CA LEU A 74 3.62 26.38 15.75
C LEU A 74 2.52 25.37 16.15
N ALA A 75 1.25 25.66 15.86
CA ALA A 75 0.14 24.72 16.11
C ALA A 75 0.23 23.44 15.26
N GLN A 76 1.05 23.44 14.21
CA GLN A 76 1.31 22.32 13.31
C GLN A 76 2.70 21.71 13.51
N VAL A 77 3.47 22.24 14.46
CA VAL A 77 4.81 21.75 14.78
C VAL A 77 4.71 20.81 15.96
N ASP A 78 4.97 19.54 15.71
CA ASP A 78 5.04 18.51 16.73
C ASP A 78 6.52 18.17 16.96
N LEU A 79 6.99 18.08 18.20
CA LEU A 79 8.33 17.60 18.54
C LEU A 79 8.28 16.11 18.91
N ASN A 80 9.10 15.28 18.27
CA ASN A 80 9.11 13.83 18.47
C ASN A 80 9.68 13.45 19.83
N ALA A 81 8.78 13.16 20.77
CA ALA A 81 9.08 12.65 22.09
C ALA A 81 8.31 11.34 22.39
N ARG A 82 8.07 10.54 21.36
CA ARG A 82 7.24 9.33 21.44
C ARG A 82 8.00 8.20 22.11
N GLU A 83 7.29 7.16 22.54
CA GLU A 83 7.94 5.91 23.00
C GLU A 83 8.89 6.12 24.19
N ASN A 84 8.71 7.16 25.00
CA ASN A 84 9.44 7.38 26.25
C ASN A 84 8.64 6.88 27.46
N TRP A 85 9.34 6.51 28.52
CA TRP A 85 8.77 6.38 29.86
C TRP A 85 8.79 7.73 30.57
N TRP A 86 7.61 8.25 30.91
CA TRP A 86 7.46 9.56 31.53
C TRP A 86 7.27 9.52 33.05
N GLY A 87 7.47 8.35 33.67
CA GLY A 87 7.27 8.14 35.11
C GLY A 87 5.92 7.54 35.48
N THR A 88 4.96 7.54 34.54
CA THR A 88 3.57 7.15 34.73
C THR A 88 2.95 6.80 33.37
N THR A 89 1.84 6.06 33.39
CA THR A 89 0.96 5.86 32.21
C THR A 89 -0.29 6.73 32.26
N ASP A 90 -0.45 7.56 33.29
CA ASP A 90 -1.54 8.52 33.38
C ASP A 90 -1.23 9.71 32.45
N GLU A 91 -1.95 9.79 31.34
CA GLU A 91 -1.72 10.81 30.31
C GLU A 91 -1.78 12.24 30.87
N LEU A 92 -2.65 12.50 31.86
CA LEU A 92 -2.77 13.83 32.45
C LEU A 92 -1.52 14.18 33.28
N GLU A 93 -0.96 13.21 34.00
CA GLU A 93 0.30 13.39 34.72
C GLU A 93 1.49 13.61 33.78
N ILE A 94 1.55 12.87 32.65
CA ILE A 94 2.57 13.06 31.61
C ILE A 94 2.46 14.47 31.04
N ARG A 95 1.25 14.85 30.62
CA ARG A 95 0.94 16.16 30.03
C ARG A 95 1.30 17.30 30.98
N ASN A 96 0.96 17.21 32.26
CA ASN A 96 1.34 18.23 33.27
C ASN A 96 2.86 18.39 33.46
N LYS A 97 3.66 17.43 32.98
CA LYS A 97 5.13 17.47 33.03
C LYS A 97 5.76 17.82 31.69
N ILE A 98 4.99 18.10 30.64
CA ILE A 98 5.45 18.56 29.35
C ILE A 98 4.90 19.96 29.14
N TYR A 99 5.76 20.94 28.91
CA TYR A 99 5.32 22.31 28.63
C TYR A 99 5.28 22.52 27.12
N ASP A 100 4.14 22.79 26.50
CA ASP A 100 4.02 22.85 25.04
C ASP A 100 2.96 23.86 24.54
N TYR A 101 2.45 23.68 23.33
CA TYR A 101 1.40 24.51 22.74
C TYR A 101 0.14 24.57 23.62
N GLU A 102 -0.24 23.50 24.31
CA GLU A 102 -1.43 23.52 25.16
C GLU A 102 -1.27 24.50 26.34
N ASP A 103 -0.03 24.70 26.80
CA ASP A 103 0.28 25.64 27.89
C ASP A 103 0.45 27.09 27.41
N ALA A 104 1.09 27.30 26.26
CA ALA A 104 1.55 28.63 25.82
C ALA A 104 1.01 29.08 24.47
N GLY A 105 0.13 28.31 23.85
CA GLY A 105 -0.47 28.54 22.54
C GLY A 105 0.58 28.79 21.46
N ASN A 106 0.34 29.78 20.62
CA ASN A 106 1.21 30.18 19.49
C ASN A 106 2.62 30.67 19.88
N SER A 107 3.07 30.44 21.12
CA SER A 107 4.43 30.72 21.57
C SER A 107 5.33 29.49 21.58
N LEU A 108 4.76 28.27 21.55
CA LEU A 108 5.46 26.99 21.62
C LEU A 108 4.88 25.95 20.64
N PRO A 109 5.66 24.96 20.17
CA PRO A 109 5.17 23.81 19.41
C PRO A 109 4.45 22.80 20.32
N ASN A 110 3.72 21.85 19.75
CA ASN A 110 3.27 20.67 20.48
C ASN A 110 4.46 19.72 20.74
N VAL A 111 4.36 18.89 21.77
CA VAL A 111 5.29 17.78 21.97
C VAL A 111 4.51 16.46 21.84
N ASP A 112 4.79 15.67 20.79
CA ASP A 112 4.16 14.37 20.62
C ASP A 112 4.83 13.35 21.54
N PHE A 113 4.21 13.09 22.67
CA PHE A 113 4.64 12.09 23.65
C PHE A 113 3.91 10.74 23.50
N GLY A 114 3.20 10.52 22.38
CA GLY A 114 2.37 9.34 22.14
C GLY A 114 3.15 8.02 22.16
N ASN A 115 2.42 6.91 22.26
CA ASN A 115 3.00 5.55 22.40
C ASN A 115 3.99 5.42 23.57
N TYR A 116 3.81 6.19 24.65
CA TYR A 116 4.68 6.15 25.83
C TYR A 116 4.75 4.75 26.46
N LEU A 117 5.90 4.44 27.05
CA LEU A 117 6.20 3.13 27.62
C LEU A 117 5.31 2.85 28.84
N SER A 118 5.08 1.59 29.16
CA SER A 118 4.24 1.18 30.29
C SER A 118 5.00 1.02 31.62
N SER A 119 6.33 1.05 31.61
CA SER A 119 7.16 1.06 32.82
C SER A 119 8.57 1.58 32.56
N ALA A 120 9.28 1.95 33.64
CA ALA A 120 10.69 2.37 33.60
C ALA A 120 11.67 1.25 33.20
N GLU A 121 11.23 -0.01 33.29
CA GLU A 121 12.00 -1.22 32.97
C GLU A 121 11.61 -1.80 31.59
N ALA A 122 10.57 -1.26 30.96
CA ALA A 122 10.32 -1.48 29.56
C ALA A 122 11.42 -0.72 28.82
N GLU A 123 12.51 -1.40 28.49
CA GLU A 123 13.47 -0.85 27.55
C GLU A 123 12.73 -0.67 26.21
N PRO A 124 12.76 0.53 25.62
CA PRO A 124 12.32 0.71 24.25
C PRO A 124 13.19 -0.17 23.35
N ALA A 125 12.57 -0.75 22.33
CA ALA A 125 13.29 -1.32 21.21
C ALA A 125 14.30 -0.28 20.70
N PRO A 126 15.63 -0.50 20.79
CA PRO A 126 16.60 0.44 20.26
C PRO A 126 16.35 0.63 18.76
N LEU A 127 16.21 1.87 18.29
CA LEU A 127 16.13 2.11 16.85
C LEU A 127 17.45 1.69 16.25
N THR A 128 17.40 0.72 15.35
CA THR A 128 18.61 0.19 14.74
C THR A 128 19.03 1.15 13.63
N PRO A 129 20.23 1.77 13.70
CA PRO A 129 20.67 2.67 12.63
C PRO A 129 20.86 1.89 11.33
N LEU A 130 20.33 2.40 10.23
CA LEU A 130 20.54 1.87 8.89
C LEU A 130 20.92 3.03 7.97
N ASN A 131 22.21 3.20 7.72
CA ASN A 131 22.76 4.40 7.10
C ASN A 131 23.89 4.06 6.12
N GLY A 132 24.09 4.93 5.14
CA GLY A 132 25.22 4.89 4.23
C GLY A 132 25.20 3.69 3.26
N THR A 133 26.38 3.37 2.71
CA THR A 133 26.54 2.33 1.69
C THR A 133 26.66 0.94 2.29
N LEU A 134 25.85 -0.01 1.81
CA LEU A 134 25.93 -1.41 2.26
C LEU A 134 27.26 -2.06 1.86
N ALA A 135 27.99 -2.57 2.85
CA ALA A 135 29.25 -3.29 2.63
C ALA A 135 29.02 -4.75 2.15
N ALA A 136 27.88 -5.35 2.51
CA ALA A 136 27.52 -6.72 2.19
C ALA A 136 26.01 -6.85 1.93
N ASN A 137 25.58 -8.00 1.41
CA ASN A 137 24.17 -8.34 1.39
C ASN A 137 23.64 -8.27 2.81
N THR A 138 22.57 -7.51 3.00
CA THR A 138 22.04 -7.16 4.32
C THR A 138 20.58 -7.56 4.37
N THR A 139 20.24 -8.42 5.32
CA THR A 139 18.86 -8.77 5.65
C THR A 139 18.54 -8.12 6.99
N LEU A 140 17.53 -7.25 7.01
CA LEU A 140 17.06 -6.59 8.22
C LEU A 140 16.27 -7.59 9.09
N THR A 141 15.99 -7.19 10.32
CA THR A 141 15.15 -7.94 11.28
C THR A 141 13.97 -7.09 11.70
N ALA A 142 12.78 -7.67 11.81
CA ALA A 142 11.58 -6.95 12.25
C ALA A 142 11.49 -6.78 13.78
N GLU A 143 12.54 -7.09 14.54
CA GLU A 143 12.53 -7.03 16.00
C GLU A 143 12.38 -5.59 16.52
N HIS A 144 13.03 -4.64 15.86
CA HIS A 144 13.03 -3.22 16.24
C HIS A 144 12.93 -2.33 14.98
N PRO A 145 12.31 -1.15 15.07
CA PRO A 145 12.30 -0.22 13.96
C PRO A 145 13.71 0.28 13.63
N TYR A 146 13.95 0.61 12.36
CA TYR A 146 15.19 1.19 11.89
C TYR A 146 15.07 2.70 11.78
N TYR A 147 16.12 3.41 12.17
CA TYR A 147 16.25 4.84 11.91
C TYR A 147 17.26 5.08 10.80
N VAL A 148 16.81 5.78 9.76
CA VAL A 148 17.58 6.12 8.58
C VAL A 148 17.85 7.63 8.64
N SER A 149 19.01 8.00 9.16
CA SER A 149 19.42 9.40 9.32
C SER A 149 20.06 9.99 8.06
N GLU A 150 20.49 9.13 7.13
CA GLU A 150 21.06 9.51 5.84
C GLU A 150 20.73 8.44 4.80
N THR A 151 20.80 8.78 3.52
CA THR A 151 20.42 7.89 2.43
C THR A 151 21.17 6.56 2.46
N VAL A 152 20.41 5.46 2.51
CA VAL A 152 20.93 4.10 2.39
C VAL A 152 21.26 3.83 0.94
N THR A 153 22.51 3.48 0.65
CA THR A 153 22.95 3.13 -0.70
C THR A 153 23.13 1.62 -0.82
N VAL A 154 22.41 1.00 -1.76
CA VAL A 154 22.57 -0.41 -2.13
C VAL A 154 23.43 -0.46 -3.41
N PRO A 155 24.74 -0.76 -3.31
CA PRO A 155 25.63 -0.71 -4.46
C PRO A 155 25.49 -1.95 -5.35
N ALA A 156 26.17 -1.92 -6.50
CA ALA A 156 26.22 -3.03 -7.45
C ALA A 156 26.54 -4.38 -6.78
N ASN A 157 25.82 -5.43 -7.17
CA ASN A 157 25.91 -6.80 -6.65
C ASN A 157 25.63 -6.94 -5.15
N LYS A 158 24.96 -5.95 -4.52
CA LYS A 158 24.49 -6.06 -3.14
C LYS A 158 22.97 -6.12 -3.11
N THR A 159 22.46 -6.80 -2.08
CA THR A 159 21.02 -6.90 -1.81
C THR A 159 20.69 -6.33 -0.43
N LEU A 160 19.68 -5.46 -0.37
CA LEU A 160 18.96 -5.13 0.86
C LEU A 160 17.66 -5.93 0.90
N THR A 161 17.53 -6.82 1.88
CA THR A 161 16.30 -7.58 2.13
C THR A 161 15.61 -7.07 3.39
N VAL A 162 14.36 -6.64 3.25
CA VAL A 162 13.53 -6.11 4.35
C VAL A 162 12.37 -7.08 4.58
N PRO A 163 12.38 -7.90 5.65
CA PRO A 163 11.34 -8.88 5.89
C PRO A 163 10.04 -8.26 6.42
N ALA A 164 8.95 -9.02 6.38
CA ALA A 164 7.64 -8.67 6.92
C ALA A 164 7.71 -8.11 8.35
N GLY A 165 6.90 -7.09 8.62
CA GLY A 165 6.83 -6.41 9.92
C GLY A 165 7.95 -5.39 10.18
N SER A 166 8.92 -5.26 9.28
CA SER A 166 9.98 -4.25 9.43
C SER A 166 9.40 -2.83 9.31
N LYS A 167 9.92 -1.92 10.13
CA LYS A 167 9.57 -0.49 10.10
C LYS A 167 10.83 0.34 9.91
N LEU A 168 10.89 1.18 8.89
CA LEU A 168 11.99 2.10 8.60
C LEU A 168 11.47 3.54 8.72
N LEU A 169 12.11 4.33 9.57
CA LEU A 169 11.81 5.73 9.82
C LEU A 169 12.91 6.60 9.24
N PHE A 170 12.57 7.48 8.30
CA PHE A 170 13.52 8.30 7.54
C PHE A 170 13.55 9.72 8.09
N ALA A 171 14.74 10.22 8.42
CA ALA A 171 14.94 11.63 8.72
C ALA A 171 14.72 12.50 7.48
N SER A 172 14.51 13.80 7.69
CA SER A 172 14.34 14.75 6.59
C SER A 172 15.48 14.67 5.56
N GLY A 173 15.12 14.50 4.29
CA GLY A 173 16.08 14.38 3.18
C GLY A 173 16.86 13.06 3.10
N ALA A 174 16.54 12.07 3.94
CA ALA A 174 17.05 10.71 3.80
C ALA A 174 16.20 9.90 2.80
N GLY A 175 16.72 8.75 2.35
CA GLY A 175 15.99 7.85 1.46
C GLY A 175 16.72 6.52 1.24
N ILE A 176 16.33 5.81 0.18
CA ILE A 176 17.06 4.62 -0.30
C ILE A 176 17.48 4.86 -1.74
N THR A 177 18.76 4.70 -2.05
CA THR A 177 19.28 4.67 -3.43
C THR A 177 19.77 3.26 -3.75
N VAL A 178 19.20 2.65 -4.79
CA VAL A 178 19.65 1.37 -5.35
C VAL A 178 20.44 1.67 -6.61
N GLN A 179 21.75 1.43 -6.57
CA GLN A 179 22.64 1.72 -7.69
C GLN A 179 22.51 0.67 -8.79
N ALA A 180 23.08 0.96 -9.95
CA ALA A 180 23.19 0.02 -11.07
C ALA A 180 23.68 -1.37 -10.60
N GLY A 181 22.90 -2.42 -10.85
CA GLY A 181 23.19 -3.79 -10.43
C GLY A 181 22.96 -4.09 -8.95
N GLY A 182 22.43 -3.15 -8.17
CA GLY A 182 21.96 -3.37 -6.80
C GLY A 182 20.54 -3.92 -6.76
N HIS A 183 20.19 -4.55 -5.63
CA HIS A 183 18.90 -5.23 -5.45
C HIS A 183 18.21 -4.79 -4.16
N LEU A 184 16.96 -4.32 -4.26
CA LEU A 184 16.11 -4.05 -3.10
C LEU A 184 14.92 -5.01 -3.10
N VAL A 185 14.74 -5.72 -1.98
CA VAL A 185 13.70 -6.74 -1.84
C VAL A 185 12.97 -6.49 -0.51
N MET A 186 11.71 -6.07 -0.59
CA MET A 186 10.82 -5.90 0.57
C MET A 186 9.74 -6.97 0.55
N GLN A 187 9.72 -7.81 1.58
CA GLN A 187 8.90 -9.02 1.67
C GLN A 187 7.87 -8.88 2.77
N GLY A 188 6.98 -7.89 2.64
CA GLY A 188 5.84 -7.73 3.53
C GLY A 188 4.83 -8.88 3.39
N SER A 189 3.89 -8.91 4.32
CA SER A 189 2.70 -9.77 4.26
C SER A 189 1.46 -8.92 4.53
N ALA A 190 0.26 -9.43 4.24
CA ALA A 190 -0.96 -8.69 4.49
C ALA A 190 -1.18 -8.41 6.00
N SER A 191 -0.72 -9.34 6.84
CA SER A 191 -0.82 -9.23 8.31
C SER A 191 0.33 -8.45 8.95
N SER A 192 1.50 -8.40 8.30
CA SER A 192 2.70 -7.71 8.77
C SER A 192 3.40 -7.03 7.59
N PRO A 193 2.91 -5.85 7.16
CA PRO A 193 3.50 -5.10 6.06
C PRO A 193 4.91 -4.60 6.40
N VAL A 194 5.69 -4.26 5.37
CA VAL A 194 6.89 -3.43 5.55
C VAL A 194 6.43 -1.97 5.59
N VAL A 195 6.78 -1.24 6.65
CA VAL A 195 6.35 0.16 6.84
C VAL A 195 7.54 1.10 6.61
N LEU A 196 7.37 2.06 5.70
CA LEU A 196 8.32 3.13 5.41
C LEU A 196 7.63 4.47 5.72
N GLY A 197 8.23 5.32 6.53
CA GLY A 197 7.61 6.61 6.85
C GLY A 197 8.59 7.63 7.42
N SER A 198 8.09 8.84 7.63
CA SER A 198 8.86 9.92 8.22
C SER A 198 9.24 9.62 9.67
N ALA A 199 10.44 10.03 10.07
CA ALA A 199 10.84 10.13 11.46
C ALA A 199 10.43 11.48 12.08
N ASP A 200 10.05 12.45 11.24
CA ASP A 200 9.60 13.77 11.65
C ASP A 200 8.15 13.68 12.16
N THR A 201 7.81 14.59 13.06
CA THR A 201 6.57 14.50 13.84
C THR A 201 5.39 15.20 13.20
N ASP A 202 5.62 16.23 12.40
CA ASP A 202 4.59 16.87 11.59
C ASP A 202 4.17 16.01 10.40
N ASN A 203 4.97 14.98 10.08
CA ASN A 203 4.73 13.97 9.05
C ASN A 203 4.29 14.65 7.75
N GLN A 204 5.02 15.62 7.22
CA GLN A 204 4.60 16.32 6.01
C GLN A 204 4.91 15.48 4.76
N ALA A 205 4.15 15.72 3.69
CA ALA A 205 4.44 15.08 2.42
C ALA A 205 5.78 15.60 1.87
N GLY A 206 6.73 14.69 1.66
CA GLY A 206 8.07 15.05 1.21
C GLY A 206 9.10 15.20 2.32
N ASP A 207 8.79 14.80 3.55
CA ASP A 207 9.77 14.75 4.64
C ASP A 207 11.01 13.98 4.22
N TRP A 208 10.83 12.81 3.60
CA TRP A 208 11.92 12.00 3.09
C TRP A 208 11.89 11.85 1.57
N GLU A 209 13.03 11.53 0.96
CA GLU A 209 13.18 11.57 -0.50
C GLU A 209 12.36 10.48 -1.21
N GLY A 210 12.19 9.33 -0.56
CA GLY A 210 11.61 8.13 -1.16
C GLY A 210 12.66 7.08 -1.52
N ILE A 211 12.31 6.21 -2.46
CA ILE A 211 13.21 5.19 -3.03
C ILE A 211 13.60 5.63 -4.43
N LYS A 212 14.90 5.65 -4.71
CA LYS A 212 15.47 5.88 -6.04
C LYS A 212 16.20 4.63 -6.51
N ALA A 213 15.85 4.11 -7.68
CA ALA A 213 16.58 3.02 -8.34
C ALA A 213 17.21 3.52 -9.64
N GLU A 214 18.52 3.35 -9.76
CA GLU A 214 19.31 3.74 -10.93
C GLU A 214 19.25 2.68 -12.04
N ALA A 215 19.70 3.06 -13.23
CA ALA A 215 19.76 2.19 -14.40
C ALA A 215 20.43 0.84 -14.10
N GLY A 216 19.72 -0.27 -14.32
CA GLY A 216 20.17 -1.63 -14.06
C GLY A 216 19.96 -2.13 -12.62
N ALA A 217 19.35 -1.34 -11.74
CA ALA A 217 18.88 -1.80 -10.44
C ALA A 217 17.64 -2.69 -10.58
N THR A 218 17.41 -3.56 -9.59
CA THR A 218 16.17 -4.33 -9.48
C THR A 218 15.47 -4.07 -8.16
N VAL A 219 14.17 -3.84 -8.19
CA VAL A 219 13.36 -3.59 -6.99
C VAL A 219 12.14 -4.51 -6.97
N SER A 220 11.93 -5.21 -5.86
CA SER A 220 10.74 -6.02 -5.59
C SER A 220 10.10 -5.55 -4.29
N LEU A 221 8.87 -5.06 -4.37
CA LEU A 221 8.08 -4.56 -3.24
C LEU A 221 6.80 -5.38 -3.13
N GLU A 222 6.66 -6.11 -2.02
CA GLU A 222 5.46 -6.89 -1.70
C GLU A 222 4.93 -6.40 -0.35
N HIS A 223 3.64 -6.03 -0.28
CA HIS A 223 2.98 -5.55 0.95
C HIS A 223 3.76 -4.44 1.68
N VAL A 224 4.23 -3.45 0.92
CA VAL A 224 4.87 -2.25 1.46
C VAL A 224 3.81 -1.20 1.74
N GLN A 225 3.93 -0.49 2.86
CA GLN A 225 3.17 0.71 3.18
C GLN A 225 4.14 1.88 3.31
N ALA A 226 4.07 2.82 2.38
CA ALA A 226 4.94 3.99 2.35
C ALA A 226 4.15 5.29 2.34
N SER A 227 4.57 6.24 3.17
CA SER A 227 3.94 7.57 3.27
C SER A 227 4.95 8.68 3.57
N GLU A 228 4.54 9.95 3.42
CA GLU A 228 5.33 11.16 3.73
C GLU A 228 6.58 11.37 2.84
N TYR A 229 6.63 10.76 1.67
CA TYR A 229 7.80 10.82 0.80
C TYR A 229 7.66 11.82 -0.35
N THR A 230 8.78 12.17 -0.97
CA THR A 230 8.78 13.02 -2.17
C THR A 230 8.38 12.22 -3.40
N SER A 231 9.13 11.18 -3.78
CA SER A 231 8.78 10.29 -4.90
C SER A 231 9.41 8.90 -4.81
N MET A 232 8.74 7.88 -5.35
CA MET A 232 9.36 6.58 -5.64
C MET A 232 9.79 6.57 -7.12
N ASP A 233 11.10 6.67 -7.38
CA ASP A 233 11.67 6.88 -8.72
C ASP A 233 12.48 5.67 -9.19
N PHE A 234 12.05 5.02 -10.26
CA PHE A 234 12.67 3.82 -10.82
C PHE A 234 13.12 4.04 -12.26
N GLN A 235 14.43 4.05 -12.49
CA GLN A 235 15.03 4.44 -13.77
C GLN A 235 15.76 3.27 -14.43
N ASN A 236 15.38 2.93 -15.67
CA ASN A 236 16.05 1.98 -16.56
C ASN A 236 16.42 0.64 -15.87
N GLY A 237 15.51 0.12 -15.05
CA GLY A 237 15.70 -1.09 -14.24
C GLY A 237 14.57 -2.09 -14.43
N SER A 238 14.43 -3.01 -13.47
CA SER A 238 13.27 -3.90 -13.36
C SER A 238 12.55 -3.67 -12.04
N VAL A 239 11.23 -3.51 -12.12
CA VAL A 239 10.38 -3.28 -10.94
C VAL A 239 9.26 -4.31 -10.87
N THR A 240 8.99 -4.83 -9.68
CA THR A 240 7.77 -5.59 -9.38
C THR A 240 7.20 -5.06 -8.07
N ILE A 241 5.99 -4.50 -8.13
CA ILE A 241 5.32 -3.91 -6.97
C ILE A 241 3.93 -4.52 -6.87
N ARG A 242 3.67 -5.21 -5.76
CA ARG A 242 2.41 -5.92 -5.52
C ARG A 242 1.87 -5.63 -4.13
N HIS A 243 0.54 -5.56 -4.02
CA HIS A 243 -0.20 -5.46 -2.75
C HIS A 243 0.26 -4.35 -1.81
N SER A 244 0.84 -3.29 -2.38
CA SER A 244 1.50 -2.23 -1.63
C SER A 244 0.64 -0.96 -1.62
N ARG A 245 0.79 -0.15 -0.58
CA ARG A 245 0.08 1.12 -0.40
C ARG A 245 1.07 2.28 -0.36
N PHE A 246 0.76 3.31 -1.12
CA PHE A 246 1.55 4.50 -1.32
C PHE A 246 0.66 5.72 -1.14
N GLY A 247 1.00 6.64 -0.25
CA GLY A 247 0.18 7.82 -0.01
C GLY A 247 0.94 8.99 0.60
N LYS A 248 0.27 10.14 0.69
CA LYS A 248 0.80 11.36 1.30
C LYS A 248 2.19 11.73 0.77
N PHE A 249 2.27 11.91 -0.54
CA PHE A 249 3.50 12.27 -1.25
C PHE A 249 3.37 13.62 -1.94
N SER A 250 4.50 14.31 -2.14
CA SER A 250 4.53 15.68 -2.69
C SER A 250 4.90 15.76 -4.17
N GLY A 251 5.47 14.70 -4.75
CA GLY A 251 5.76 14.58 -6.19
C GLY A 251 4.94 13.47 -6.85
N TYR A 252 5.59 12.34 -7.10
CA TYR A 252 5.03 11.15 -7.74
C TYR A 252 4.78 10.05 -6.73
N GLY A 253 3.61 9.40 -6.81
CA GLY A 253 3.35 8.17 -6.05
C GLY A 253 4.35 7.11 -6.46
N LEU A 254 4.38 6.80 -7.76
CA LEU A 254 5.41 6.03 -8.45
C LEU A 254 5.80 6.73 -9.76
N LEU A 255 7.09 6.80 -10.05
CA LEU A 255 7.67 7.28 -11.30
C LEU A 255 8.52 6.17 -11.92
N LEU A 256 8.15 5.70 -13.11
CA LEU A 256 8.92 4.73 -13.88
C LEU A 256 9.45 5.41 -15.14
N THR A 257 10.78 5.46 -15.27
CA THR A 257 11.46 6.01 -16.45
C THR A 257 12.25 4.92 -17.15
N SER A 258 11.88 4.55 -18.39
CA SER A 258 12.51 3.44 -19.12
C SER A 258 12.54 2.11 -18.34
N THR A 259 11.58 1.93 -17.44
CA THR A 259 11.49 0.79 -16.52
C THR A 259 10.22 0.01 -16.81
N ASP A 260 10.37 -1.23 -17.25
CA ASP A 260 9.26 -2.16 -17.42
C ASP A 260 9.12 -3.06 -16.20
N GLY A 261 7.93 -3.61 -16.00
CA GLY A 261 7.64 -4.38 -14.80
C GLY A 261 6.17 -4.71 -14.62
N LEU A 262 5.85 -5.17 -13.41
CA LEU A 262 4.50 -5.48 -12.97
C LEU A 262 4.11 -4.58 -11.81
N LEU A 263 3.01 -3.84 -11.98
CA LEU A 263 2.33 -3.11 -10.91
C LEU A 263 0.97 -3.77 -10.73
N ALA A 264 0.81 -4.58 -9.68
CA ALA A 264 -0.42 -5.33 -9.46
C ALA A 264 -1.03 -5.10 -8.07
N ASN A 265 -2.33 -4.83 -8.00
CA ASN A 265 -3.09 -4.78 -6.75
C ASN A 265 -2.56 -3.77 -5.72
N ASN A 266 -2.01 -2.65 -6.19
CA ASN A 266 -1.51 -1.58 -5.32
C ASN A 266 -2.56 -0.51 -5.10
N VAL A 267 -2.41 0.23 -3.99
CA VAL A 267 -3.22 1.41 -3.70
C VAL A 267 -2.29 2.62 -3.69
N ILE A 268 -2.48 3.51 -4.65
CA ILE A 268 -1.84 4.83 -4.68
C ILE A 268 -2.94 5.86 -4.39
N ASP A 269 -2.90 6.40 -3.18
CA ASP A 269 -3.97 7.22 -2.61
C ASP A 269 -3.36 8.43 -1.92
N ASN A 270 -3.60 9.61 -2.48
CA ASN A 270 -3.07 10.87 -1.94
C ASN A 270 -4.15 11.71 -1.23
N THR A 271 -5.12 11.05 -0.58
CA THR A 271 -6.17 11.71 0.22
C THR A 271 -5.57 12.73 1.19
N GLY A 272 -6.09 13.97 1.16
CA GLY A 272 -5.66 15.05 2.04
C GLY A 272 -4.46 15.87 1.51
N TYR A 273 -3.90 15.53 0.35
CA TYR A 273 -2.75 16.24 -0.23
C TYR A 273 -2.89 16.43 -1.75
N THR A 274 -3.64 17.44 -2.17
CA THR A 274 -3.97 17.68 -3.59
C THR A 274 -3.22 18.89 -4.15
N GLY A 275 -1.97 18.70 -4.57
CA GLY A 275 -1.16 19.76 -5.19
C GLY A 275 -0.25 19.24 -6.30
N GLY A 276 -0.72 19.24 -7.56
CA GLY A 276 0.11 18.93 -8.74
C GLY A 276 0.67 17.50 -8.83
N THR A 277 0.23 16.60 -7.95
CA THR A 277 0.78 15.25 -7.79
C THR A 277 0.26 14.27 -8.85
N VAL A 278 1.06 13.25 -9.17
CA VAL A 278 0.67 12.16 -10.08
C VAL A 278 0.76 10.85 -9.31
N CYS A 279 -0.30 10.03 -9.37
CA CYS A 279 -0.29 8.73 -8.71
C CYS A 279 0.73 7.78 -9.38
N LEU A 280 0.63 7.61 -10.70
CA LEU A 280 1.58 6.83 -11.48
C LEU A 280 2.04 7.60 -12.73
N GLN A 281 3.33 7.91 -12.81
CA GLN A 281 3.97 8.53 -13.98
C GLN A 281 4.83 7.50 -14.72
N LEU A 282 4.58 7.36 -16.02
CA LEU A 282 5.37 6.53 -16.93
C LEU A 282 6.06 7.44 -17.96
N VAL A 283 7.37 7.26 -18.14
CA VAL A 283 8.18 7.97 -19.14
C VAL A 283 9.03 6.96 -19.89
N ASP A 284 8.78 6.78 -21.18
CA ASP A 284 9.41 5.72 -21.98
C ASP A 284 9.29 4.32 -21.33
N ALA A 285 8.20 4.06 -20.61
CA ALA A 285 8.00 2.85 -19.80
C ALA A 285 6.69 2.14 -20.16
N SER A 286 6.72 0.81 -20.27
CA SER A 286 5.60 -0.03 -20.71
C SER A 286 5.32 -1.20 -19.74
N PRO A 287 5.09 -0.94 -18.44
CA PRO A 287 4.74 -2.00 -17.49
C PRO A 287 3.35 -2.59 -17.76
N THR A 288 3.10 -3.76 -17.15
CA THR A 288 1.74 -4.27 -16.94
C THR A 288 1.18 -3.66 -15.65
N VAL A 289 0.00 -3.06 -15.74
CA VAL A 289 -0.68 -2.36 -14.64
C VAL A 289 -2.04 -3.03 -14.45
N GLN A 290 -2.25 -3.70 -13.31
CA GLN A 290 -3.48 -4.46 -13.05
C GLN A 290 -4.00 -4.37 -11.63
N GLY A 291 -5.33 -4.33 -11.45
CA GLY A 291 -5.97 -4.32 -10.14
C GLY A 291 -5.60 -3.16 -9.21
N ASN A 292 -4.95 -2.10 -9.71
CA ASN A 292 -4.50 -0.99 -8.88
C ASN A 292 -5.60 0.04 -8.65
N LEU A 293 -5.59 0.70 -7.48
CA LEU A 293 -6.36 1.91 -7.22
C LEU A 293 -5.46 3.13 -7.34
N LEU A 294 -5.77 4.05 -8.26
CA LEU A 294 -5.09 5.33 -8.46
C LEU A 294 -6.07 6.46 -8.18
N THR A 295 -5.94 7.12 -7.03
CA THR A 295 -6.95 8.07 -6.55
C THR A 295 -6.39 9.26 -5.79
N GLN A 296 -7.15 10.36 -5.77
CA GLN A 296 -6.86 11.58 -5.01
C GLN A 296 -5.55 12.28 -5.42
N CYS A 297 -5.05 12.03 -6.63
CA CYS A 297 -3.96 12.77 -7.24
C CYS A 297 -4.48 13.88 -8.17
N ALA A 298 -3.63 14.79 -8.63
CA ALA A 298 -4.01 15.65 -9.75
C ALA A 298 -4.23 14.82 -11.01
N TYR A 299 -3.35 13.84 -11.22
CA TYR A 299 -3.41 12.89 -12.33
C TYR A 299 -3.32 11.46 -11.81
N GLY A 300 -4.22 10.58 -12.26
CA GLY A 300 -4.20 9.17 -11.88
C GLY A 300 -3.03 8.43 -12.53
N LEU A 301 -3.09 8.28 -13.86
CA LEU A 301 -2.04 7.71 -14.69
C LEU A 301 -1.58 8.75 -15.71
N ALA A 302 -0.29 9.08 -15.71
CA ALA A 302 0.31 9.96 -16.71
C ALA A 302 1.33 9.20 -17.56
N LEU A 303 1.23 9.36 -18.88
CA LEU A 303 2.05 8.70 -19.88
C LEU A 303 2.82 9.75 -20.68
N ALA A 304 4.11 9.53 -20.87
CA ALA A 304 4.96 10.39 -21.69
C ALA A 304 5.99 9.57 -22.49
N GLY A 305 6.48 10.12 -23.59
CA GLY A 305 7.45 9.47 -24.47
C GLY A 305 6.89 8.19 -25.11
N HIS A 306 7.70 7.13 -25.21
CA HIS A 306 7.32 5.83 -25.79
C HIS A 306 6.55 4.91 -24.83
N SER A 307 5.80 5.46 -23.89
CA SER A 307 5.10 4.65 -22.88
C SER A 307 3.91 3.91 -23.49
N ASN A 308 3.99 2.59 -23.60
CA ASN A 308 2.94 1.74 -24.17
C ASN A 308 2.50 0.66 -23.15
N PRO A 309 2.06 1.03 -21.94
CA PRO A 309 1.68 0.05 -20.93
C PRO A 309 0.45 -0.76 -21.35
N LEU A 310 0.37 -1.98 -20.80
CA LEU A 310 -0.87 -2.74 -20.74
C LEU A 310 -1.57 -2.42 -19.41
N VAL A 311 -2.65 -1.65 -19.47
CA VAL A 311 -3.47 -1.27 -18.31
C VAL A 311 -4.75 -2.08 -18.37
N ASN A 312 -4.83 -3.13 -17.59
CA ASN A 312 -5.94 -4.06 -17.69
C ASN A 312 -6.31 -4.73 -16.37
N ASN A 313 -7.27 -5.65 -16.42
CA ASN A 313 -7.60 -6.52 -15.29
C ASN A 313 -7.91 -5.73 -14.01
N GLY A 314 -8.69 -4.66 -14.17
CA GLY A 314 -9.40 -4.07 -13.05
C GLY A 314 -8.74 -2.93 -12.30
N ASN A 315 -7.95 -2.11 -12.98
CA ASN A 315 -7.53 -0.87 -12.34
C ASN A 315 -8.72 0.06 -12.12
N ARG A 316 -8.69 0.81 -11.01
CA ARG A 316 -9.65 1.85 -10.66
C ARG A 316 -8.91 3.18 -10.65
N ILE A 317 -9.17 4.01 -11.64
CA ILE A 317 -8.54 5.33 -11.80
C ILE A 317 -9.63 6.38 -11.59
N VAL A 318 -9.80 6.78 -10.33
CA VAL A 318 -11.01 7.49 -9.88
C VAL A 318 -10.71 8.60 -8.90
N HIS A 319 -11.58 9.61 -8.83
CA HIS A 319 -11.47 10.73 -7.88
C HIS A 319 -10.13 11.48 -7.92
N ASN A 320 -9.49 11.53 -9.10
CA ASN A 320 -8.35 12.41 -9.31
C ASN A 320 -8.87 13.83 -9.60
N SER A 321 -8.22 14.85 -9.03
CA SER A 321 -8.73 16.21 -9.04
C SER A 321 -8.74 16.85 -10.43
N SER A 322 -7.96 16.32 -11.37
CA SER A 322 -7.93 16.79 -12.76
C SER A 322 -8.21 15.69 -13.78
N ILE A 323 -7.25 14.80 -14.08
CA ILE A 323 -7.40 13.83 -15.17
C ILE A 323 -7.16 12.41 -14.65
N GLY A 324 -8.01 11.46 -15.05
CA GLY A 324 -7.78 10.04 -14.81
C GLY A 324 -6.51 9.56 -15.52
N ILE A 325 -6.54 9.57 -16.86
CA ILE A 325 -5.41 9.19 -17.72
C ILE A 325 -4.97 10.39 -18.56
N TRP A 326 -3.76 10.90 -18.30
CA TRP A 326 -3.10 11.91 -19.13
C TRP A 326 -2.12 11.25 -20.09
N ASN A 327 -2.40 11.28 -21.39
CA ASN A 327 -1.53 10.72 -22.44
C ASN A 327 -0.80 11.84 -23.22
N ASP A 328 0.46 12.13 -22.88
CA ASP A 328 1.26 13.23 -23.45
C ASP A 328 2.22 12.80 -24.57
N ALA A 329 1.92 13.25 -25.80
CA ALA A 329 2.66 12.92 -27.02
C ALA A 329 3.78 13.90 -27.40
N ASN A 330 4.05 14.94 -26.60
CA ASN A 330 5.09 15.92 -26.92
C ASN A 330 6.10 16.07 -25.79
N TYR A 331 6.53 14.96 -25.20
CA TYR A 331 7.59 14.96 -24.20
C TYR A 331 8.97 15.30 -24.82
N LYS A 332 9.23 14.83 -26.05
CA LYS A 332 10.53 15.00 -26.76
C LYS A 332 10.43 15.69 -28.14
N ALA A 333 9.28 16.25 -28.50
CA ALA A 333 9.10 17.02 -29.74
C ALA A 333 9.43 16.29 -31.05
N THR A 334 9.25 14.97 -31.10
CA THR A 334 9.32 14.19 -32.35
C THR A 334 8.15 13.23 -32.47
N ALA A 335 7.59 13.09 -33.68
CA ALA A 335 6.42 12.23 -33.95
C ALA A 335 6.69 10.73 -33.78
N ALA A 336 7.95 10.32 -33.58
CA ALA A 336 8.33 8.93 -33.40
C ALA A 336 8.14 8.43 -31.96
N GLU A 337 7.89 9.32 -30.99
CA GLU A 337 7.96 9.02 -29.56
C GLU A 337 6.68 9.43 -28.82
N VAL A 338 5.55 8.79 -29.19
CA VAL A 338 4.22 9.08 -28.65
C VAL A 338 3.62 7.85 -27.93
N PRO A 339 2.84 8.03 -26.84
CA PRO A 339 2.29 6.92 -26.09
C PRO A 339 1.06 6.27 -26.77
N PHE A 340 1.15 4.97 -27.05
CA PHE A 340 0.08 4.09 -27.54
C PHE A 340 -0.25 3.01 -26.50
N PRO A 341 -0.84 3.37 -25.35
CA PRO A 341 -1.24 2.39 -24.34
C PRO A 341 -2.39 1.50 -24.83
N VAL A 342 -2.51 0.32 -24.23
CA VAL A 342 -3.71 -0.52 -24.31
C VAL A 342 -4.40 -0.48 -22.96
N ILE A 343 -5.62 0.08 -22.92
CA ILE A 343 -6.36 0.32 -21.67
C ILE A 343 -7.70 -0.40 -21.77
N ASN A 344 -7.83 -1.59 -21.19
CA ASN A 344 -9.05 -2.40 -21.30
C ASN A 344 -9.42 -3.07 -19.98
N GLY A 345 -10.71 -3.22 -19.66
CA GLY A 345 -11.14 -3.93 -18.46
C GLY A 345 -10.86 -3.17 -17.16
N ASN A 346 -10.93 -1.85 -17.17
CA ASN A 346 -10.70 -0.96 -16.02
C ASN A 346 -11.96 -0.16 -15.68
N ALA A 347 -11.96 0.47 -14.50
CA ALA A 347 -12.93 1.49 -14.10
C ALA A 347 -12.25 2.86 -14.08
N ILE A 348 -12.68 3.77 -14.96
CA ILE A 348 -12.06 5.09 -15.15
C ILE A 348 -13.17 6.14 -15.15
N HIS A 349 -13.49 6.68 -13.97
CA HIS A 349 -14.61 7.59 -13.77
C HIS A 349 -14.41 8.51 -12.57
N ASP A 350 -15.34 9.45 -12.35
CA ASP A 350 -15.31 10.40 -11.23
C ASP A 350 -14.00 11.20 -11.09
N ASN A 351 -13.27 11.37 -12.21
CA ASN A 351 -12.14 12.29 -12.29
C ASN A 351 -12.65 13.69 -12.63
N GLY A 352 -11.97 14.73 -12.12
CA GLY A 352 -12.42 16.12 -12.16
C GLY A 352 -12.77 16.62 -13.56
N SER A 353 -11.76 16.82 -14.40
CA SER A 353 -11.89 17.30 -15.78
C SER A 353 -12.27 16.17 -16.73
N TYR A 354 -11.38 15.18 -16.91
CA TYR A 354 -11.52 14.12 -17.90
C TYR A 354 -11.08 12.77 -17.35
N ASN A 355 -11.67 11.68 -17.84
CA ASN A 355 -11.25 10.31 -17.57
C ASN A 355 -10.07 9.91 -18.46
N TYR A 356 -10.08 10.31 -19.73
CA TYR A 356 -8.97 10.12 -20.65
C TYR A 356 -8.69 11.44 -21.39
N TYR A 357 -7.44 11.89 -21.41
CA TYR A 357 -7.02 13.10 -22.09
C TYR A 357 -5.68 12.91 -22.82
N PRO A 358 -5.69 12.70 -24.16
CA PRO A 358 -4.53 12.85 -25.01
C PRO A 358 -4.12 14.33 -25.09
N TYR A 359 -2.83 14.60 -24.98
CA TYR A 359 -2.26 15.95 -24.93
C TYR A 359 -1.11 16.11 -25.92
N ARG A 360 -1.09 17.26 -26.60
CA ARG A 360 -0.03 17.68 -27.54
C ARG A 360 0.26 16.71 -28.69
N TRP A 361 -0.76 16.04 -29.20
CA TRP A 361 -0.66 15.09 -30.31
C TRP A 361 -0.47 15.72 -31.70
N TYR A 362 -0.64 17.05 -31.83
CA TYR A 362 -0.65 17.80 -33.10
C TYR A 362 0.62 17.69 -33.98
N TYR A 363 1.69 17.06 -33.50
CA TYR A 363 2.89 16.75 -34.31
C TYR A 363 2.79 15.40 -35.04
N TYR A 364 1.91 14.50 -34.61
CA TYR A 364 1.74 13.19 -35.22
C TYR A 364 0.90 13.31 -36.51
N PRO A 365 1.33 12.72 -37.63
CA PRO A 365 0.60 12.82 -38.89
C PRO A 365 -0.68 11.97 -38.87
N ASN A 366 -1.68 12.38 -39.65
CA ASN A 366 -2.91 11.61 -39.92
C ASN A 366 -3.71 11.21 -38.66
N LEU A 367 -3.80 12.10 -37.67
CA LEU A 367 -4.49 11.83 -36.39
C LEU A 367 -5.95 11.34 -36.52
N ALA A 368 -6.65 11.71 -37.59
CA ALA A 368 -7.99 11.21 -37.88
C ALA A 368 -8.06 9.67 -38.13
N GLN A 369 -6.91 9.01 -38.29
CA GLN A 369 -6.77 7.56 -38.48
C GLN A 369 -6.11 6.88 -37.27
N VAL A 370 -5.86 7.64 -36.20
CA VAL A 370 -5.17 7.14 -35.01
C VAL A 370 -6.22 6.85 -33.95
N ASP A 371 -6.37 5.57 -33.61
CA ASP A 371 -7.27 5.10 -32.56
C ASP A 371 -6.47 4.63 -31.35
N LEU A 372 -6.62 5.34 -30.23
CA LEU A 372 -6.11 4.91 -28.94
C LEU A 372 -7.05 3.87 -28.34
N ASN A 373 -6.54 2.69 -28.02
CA ASN A 373 -7.35 1.59 -27.51
C ASN A 373 -7.72 1.81 -26.04
N ALA A 374 -8.98 2.19 -25.82
CA ALA A 374 -9.59 2.36 -24.50
C ALA A 374 -10.89 1.56 -24.38
N ARG A 375 -10.99 0.43 -25.09
CA ARG A 375 -12.20 -0.37 -25.18
C ARG A 375 -12.45 -1.16 -23.90
N GLU A 376 -13.67 -1.64 -23.70
CA GLU A 376 -13.98 -2.62 -22.64
C GLU A 376 -13.72 -2.08 -21.22
N ASN A 377 -13.78 -0.76 -21.02
CA ASN A 377 -13.71 -0.14 -19.69
C ASN A 377 -15.10 0.26 -19.21
N TRP A 378 -15.23 0.39 -17.90
CA TRP A 378 -16.32 1.10 -17.25
C TRP A 378 -15.95 2.59 -17.09
N TRP A 379 -16.84 3.46 -17.56
CA TRP A 379 -16.62 4.92 -17.58
C TRP A 379 -17.51 5.66 -16.58
N GLY A 380 -18.16 4.95 -15.66
CA GLY A 380 -19.08 5.50 -14.66
C GLY A 380 -20.55 5.53 -15.09
N THR A 381 -20.82 5.29 -16.37
CA THR A 381 -22.16 5.36 -16.98
C THR A 381 -22.20 4.52 -18.26
N THR A 382 -23.40 4.18 -18.73
CA THR A 382 -23.64 3.60 -20.05
C THR A 382 -24.19 4.63 -21.04
N ASP A 383 -24.42 5.87 -20.61
CA ASP A 383 -24.82 6.95 -21.51
C ASP A 383 -23.60 7.41 -22.31
N GLU A 384 -23.60 7.09 -23.60
CA GLU A 384 -22.49 7.40 -24.51
C GLU A 384 -22.14 8.89 -24.55
N LEU A 385 -23.12 9.78 -24.39
CA LEU A 385 -22.86 11.22 -24.40
C LEU A 385 -22.13 11.66 -23.12
N GLU A 386 -22.47 11.07 -21.97
CA GLU A 386 -21.77 11.31 -20.71
C GLU A 386 -20.34 10.76 -20.74
N ILE A 387 -20.14 9.57 -21.32
CA ILE A 387 -18.80 8.98 -21.53
C ILE A 387 -17.97 9.93 -22.40
N ARG A 388 -18.53 10.34 -23.55
CA ARG A 388 -17.87 11.23 -24.51
C ARG A 388 -17.48 12.56 -23.90
N ASN A 389 -18.35 13.18 -23.08
CA ASN A 389 -18.02 14.42 -22.38
C ASN A 389 -16.84 14.31 -21.39
N LYS A 390 -16.48 13.09 -20.99
CA LYS A 390 -15.35 12.80 -20.10
C LYS A 390 -14.12 12.25 -20.82
N ILE A 391 -14.16 12.10 -22.14
CA ILE A 391 -13.03 11.70 -22.98
C ILE A 391 -12.73 12.84 -23.94
N TYR A 392 -11.54 13.42 -23.83
CA TYR A 392 -11.13 14.48 -24.76
C TYR A 392 -10.41 13.84 -25.96
N ASP A 393 -10.84 14.09 -27.19
CA ASP A 393 -10.27 13.41 -28.36
C ASP A 393 -10.36 14.21 -29.67
N TYR A 394 -10.31 13.52 -30.82
CA TYR A 394 -10.44 14.10 -32.14
C TYR A 394 -11.75 14.88 -32.33
N GLU A 395 -12.85 14.46 -31.73
CA GLU A 395 -14.12 15.17 -31.88
C GLU A 395 -14.11 16.55 -31.20
N ASP A 396 -13.33 16.70 -30.13
CA ASP A 396 -13.18 17.97 -29.43
C ASP A 396 -12.21 18.93 -30.13
N ALA A 397 -11.09 18.40 -30.64
CA ALA A 397 -9.95 19.23 -31.10
C ALA A 397 -9.52 19.00 -32.55
N GLY A 398 -10.26 18.18 -33.30
CA GLY A 398 -9.99 17.82 -34.68
C GLY A 398 -8.58 17.27 -34.88
N ASN A 399 -7.91 17.75 -35.95
CA ASN A 399 -6.56 17.34 -36.34
C ASN A 399 -5.44 17.71 -35.32
N SER A 400 -5.78 18.07 -34.10
CA SER A 400 -4.82 18.31 -33.01
C SER A 400 -4.69 17.10 -32.07
N LEU A 401 -5.65 16.16 -32.09
CA LEU A 401 -5.73 15.00 -31.22
C LEU A 401 -6.12 13.71 -31.98
N PRO A 402 -5.74 12.52 -31.48
CA PRO A 402 -6.20 11.24 -32.01
C PRO A 402 -7.63 10.93 -31.54
N ASN A 403 -8.25 9.92 -32.14
CA ASN A 403 -9.49 9.34 -31.64
C ASN A 403 -9.20 8.43 -30.43
N VAL A 404 -10.11 8.39 -29.46
CA VAL A 404 -10.05 7.45 -28.34
C VAL A 404 -11.17 6.43 -28.52
N ASP A 405 -10.82 5.18 -28.87
CA ASP A 405 -11.80 4.12 -29.05
C ASP A 405 -12.21 3.55 -27.69
N PHE A 406 -13.31 4.07 -27.15
CA PHE A 406 -13.93 3.60 -25.91
C PHE A 406 -15.05 2.56 -26.13
N GLY A 407 -15.14 1.97 -27.34
CA GLY A 407 -16.18 1.03 -27.69
C GLY A 407 -16.23 -0.23 -26.81
N ASN A 408 -17.34 -0.96 -26.88
CA ASN A 408 -17.61 -2.13 -26.01
C ASN A 408 -17.51 -1.82 -24.51
N TYR A 409 -17.82 -0.59 -24.07
CA TYR A 409 -17.77 -0.22 -22.65
C TYR A 409 -18.70 -1.09 -21.79
N LEU A 410 -18.29 -1.27 -20.54
CA LEU A 410 -18.98 -2.14 -19.58
C LEU A 410 -20.35 -1.55 -19.19
N SER A 411 -21.29 -2.42 -18.80
CA SER A 411 -22.70 -2.04 -18.61
C SER A 411 -23.10 -1.70 -17.17
N SER A 412 -22.21 -1.89 -16.20
CA SER A 412 -22.49 -1.53 -14.81
C SER A 412 -21.23 -1.41 -13.97
N ALA A 413 -21.39 -0.72 -12.83
CA ALA A 413 -20.42 -0.71 -11.75
C ALA A 413 -20.17 -2.11 -11.14
N GLU A 414 -21.11 -3.06 -11.26
CA GLU A 414 -20.94 -4.46 -10.78
C GLU A 414 -20.19 -5.34 -11.80
N ALA A 415 -20.03 -4.85 -13.03
CA ALA A 415 -19.01 -5.31 -13.96
C ALA A 415 -17.65 -4.61 -13.72
N GLU A 416 -17.56 -3.68 -12.76
CA GLU A 416 -16.26 -3.31 -12.18
C GLU A 416 -15.69 -4.51 -11.40
N PRO A 417 -14.38 -4.68 -11.39
CA PRO A 417 -13.75 -5.35 -10.27
C PRO A 417 -13.98 -4.47 -9.04
N ALA A 418 -14.96 -4.84 -8.24
CA ALA A 418 -15.21 -4.20 -6.95
C ALA A 418 -13.92 -4.23 -6.10
N PRO A 419 -13.72 -3.23 -5.21
CA PRO A 419 -12.59 -3.22 -4.30
C PRO A 419 -12.52 -4.55 -3.57
N LEU A 420 -11.40 -5.24 -3.74
CA LEU A 420 -11.22 -6.52 -3.11
C LEU A 420 -11.17 -6.33 -1.59
N THR A 421 -12.15 -6.88 -0.88
CA THR A 421 -12.13 -6.85 0.58
C THR A 421 -11.13 -7.91 1.07
N PRO A 422 -10.07 -7.55 1.81
CA PRO A 422 -9.10 -8.55 2.28
C PRO A 422 -9.78 -9.55 3.23
N LEU A 423 -9.58 -10.85 2.98
CA LEU A 423 -10.00 -11.92 3.86
C LEU A 423 -8.83 -12.87 4.06
N ASN A 424 -8.07 -12.67 5.14
CA ASN A 424 -6.81 -13.36 5.37
C ASN A 424 -6.64 -13.76 6.84
N GLY A 425 -5.75 -14.72 7.09
CA GLY A 425 -5.31 -15.10 8.43
C GLY A 425 -6.34 -15.92 9.22
N THR A 426 -6.13 -16.00 10.54
CA THR A 426 -6.97 -16.82 11.43
C THR A 426 -8.19 -16.04 11.90
N LEU A 427 -9.39 -16.63 11.77
CA LEU A 427 -10.63 -15.99 12.23
C LEU A 427 -10.63 -15.78 13.75
N ALA A 428 -10.76 -14.52 14.18
CA ALA A 428 -10.89 -14.16 15.59
C ALA A 428 -12.30 -14.43 16.15
N ALA A 429 -13.33 -14.40 15.29
CA ALA A 429 -14.74 -14.59 15.64
C ALA A 429 -15.47 -15.41 14.56
N ASN A 430 -16.72 -15.77 14.82
CA ASN A 430 -17.58 -16.27 13.75
C ASN A 430 -17.77 -15.13 12.74
N THR A 431 -17.46 -15.41 11.48
CA THR A 431 -17.45 -14.41 10.42
C THR A 431 -18.47 -14.81 9.37
N THR A 432 -19.37 -13.89 9.06
CA THR A 432 -20.28 -14.01 7.90
C THR A 432 -19.87 -12.96 6.89
N LEU A 433 -19.49 -13.40 5.70
CA LEU A 433 -19.15 -12.50 4.59
C LEU A 433 -20.42 -11.84 4.04
N THR A 434 -20.26 -10.77 3.27
CA THR A 434 -21.33 -10.19 2.45
C THR A 434 -21.14 -10.61 0.98
N ALA A 435 -22.17 -10.47 0.17
CA ALA A 435 -22.07 -10.70 -1.28
C ALA A 435 -21.94 -9.38 -2.06
N GLU A 436 -21.70 -8.27 -1.35
CA GLU A 436 -21.71 -6.92 -1.92
C GLU A 436 -20.47 -6.67 -2.79
N HIS A 437 -19.32 -7.24 -2.42
CA HIS A 437 -18.04 -7.11 -3.14
C HIS A 437 -17.24 -8.43 -3.14
N PRO A 438 -16.37 -8.69 -4.14
CA PRO A 438 -15.44 -9.81 -4.10
C PRO A 438 -14.41 -9.65 -2.99
N TYR A 439 -14.00 -10.77 -2.41
CA TYR A 439 -12.92 -10.84 -1.42
C TYR A 439 -11.62 -11.26 -2.09
N TYR A 440 -10.51 -10.67 -1.64
CA TYR A 440 -9.18 -11.14 -2.00
C TYR A 440 -8.55 -11.87 -0.83
N VAL A 441 -8.17 -13.10 -1.10
CA VAL A 441 -7.50 -14.00 -0.19
C VAL A 441 -6.05 -14.07 -0.62
N SER A 442 -5.24 -13.17 -0.07
CA SER A 442 -3.81 -13.09 -0.36
C SER A 442 -2.99 -14.12 0.44
N GLU A 443 -3.55 -14.65 1.52
CA GLU A 443 -2.94 -15.67 2.38
C GLU A 443 -4.01 -16.66 2.87
N THR A 444 -3.60 -17.87 3.26
CA THR A 444 -4.53 -18.90 3.70
C THR A 444 -5.40 -18.46 4.87
N VAL A 445 -6.72 -18.46 4.65
CA VAL A 445 -7.72 -18.21 5.69
C VAL A 445 -7.78 -19.42 6.59
N THR A 446 -7.51 -19.23 7.88
CA THR A 446 -7.61 -20.30 8.87
C THR A 446 -8.91 -20.15 9.67
N VAL A 447 -9.76 -21.17 9.63
CA VAL A 447 -10.95 -21.29 10.47
C VAL A 447 -10.60 -22.19 11.66
N PRO A 448 -10.31 -21.62 12.84
CA PRO A 448 -9.87 -22.40 14.00
C PRO A 448 -11.05 -23.08 14.69
N ALA A 449 -10.73 -23.93 15.68
CA ALA A 449 -11.72 -24.63 16.49
C ALA A 449 -12.80 -23.68 17.05
N ASN A 450 -14.07 -24.10 16.98
CA ASN A 450 -15.26 -23.37 17.43
C ASN A 450 -15.53 -22.05 16.69
N LYS A 451 -14.90 -21.80 15.54
CA LYS A 451 -15.23 -20.67 14.67
C LYS A 451 -15.93 -21.15 13.41
N THR A 452 -16.80 -20.29 12.89
CA THR A 452 -17.51 -20.51 11.63
C THR A 452 -17.18 -19.42 10.62
N LEU A 453 -16.82 -19.81 9.40
CA LEU A 453 -16.84 -18.94 8.22
C LEU A 453 -18.11 -19.23 7.42
N THR A 454 -19.01 -18.25 7.34
CA THR A 454 -20.23 -18.31 6.53
C THR A 454 -20.06 -17.45 5.29
N VAL A 455 -20.22 -18.06 4.11
CA VAL A 455 -20.12 -17.40 2.81
C VAL A 455 -21.51 -17.46 2.13
N PRO A 456 -22.25 -16.35 2.06
CA PRO A 456 -23.60 -16.34 1.51
C PRO A 456 -23.62 -16.45 -0.03
N ALA A 457 -24.81 -16.69 -0.59
CA ALA A 457 -25.03 -16.74 -2.04
C ALA A 457 -24.55 -15.47 -2.74
N GLY A 458 -23.91 -15.63 -3.90
CA GLY A 458 -23.38 -14.53 -4.71
C GLY A 458 -21.99 -14.02 -4.31
N SER A 459 -21.43 -14.48 -3.18
CA SER A 459 -20.06 -14.10 -2.80
C SER A 459 -19.02 -14.64 -3.79
N LYS A 460 -18.00 -13.82 -4.07
CA LYS A 460 -16.84 -14.16 -4.91
C LYS A 460 -15.55 -14.02 -4.11
N LEU A 461 -14.72 -15.06 -4.07
CA LEU A 461 -13.41 -15.05 -3.42
C LEU A 461 -12.33 -15.32 -4.47
N LEU A 462 -11.35 -14.43 -4.57
CA LEU A 462 -10.20 -14.53 -5.46
C LEU A 462 -8.94 -14.80 -4.66
N PHE A 463 -8.26 -15.89 -4.96
CA PHE A 463 -7.11 -16.38 -4.20
C PHE A 463 -5.80 -16.07 -4.93
N ALA A 464 -4.81 -15.57 -4.20
CA ALA A 464 -3.45 -15.43 -4.70
C ALA A 464 -2.74 -16.79 -4.82
N SER A 465 -1.64 -16.82 -5.57
CA SER A 465 -0.70 -17.94 -5.57
C SER A 465 -0.27 -18.34 -4.17
N GLY A 466 -0.51 -19.61 -3.81
CA GLY A 466 -0.22 -20.17 -2.49
C GLY A 466 -1.23 -19.84 -1.39
N ALA A 467 -2.33 -19.15 -1.69
CA ALA A 467 -3.41 -18.92 -0.73
C ALA A 467 -4.50 -20.00 -0.82
N GLY A 468 -5.26 -20.17 0.26
CA GLY A 468 -6.36 -21.13 0.32
C GLY A 468 -7.26 -20.93 1.52
N ILE A 469 -8.06 -21.94 1.85
CA ILE A 469 -8.81 -21.99 3.10
C ILE A 469 -8.39 -23.23 3.87
N THR A 470 -7.91 -23.08 5.09
CA THR A 470 -7.68 -24.18 6.03
C THR A 470 -8.75 -24.16 7.13
N VAL A 471 -9.50 -25.25 7.25
CA VAL A 471 -10.45 -25.47 8.34
C VAL A 471 -9.83 -26.43 9.34
N GLN A 472 -9.50 -25.94 10.54
CA GLN A 472 -8.86 -26.75 11.57
C GLN A 472 -9.87 -27.68 12.25
N ALA A 473 -9.35 -28.64 13.04
CA ALA A 473 -10.17 -29.49 13.88
C ALA A 473 -11.18 -28.69 14.72
N GLY A 474 -12.48 -28.99 14.58
CA GLY A 474 -13.56 -28.28 15.27
C GLY A 474 -13.96 -26.93 14.66
N GLY A 475 -13.35 -26.51 13.54
CA GLY A 475 -13.77 -25.35 12.75
C GLY A 475 -14.90 -25.69 11.77
N HIS A 476 -15.64 -24.68 11.34
CA HIS A 476 -16.79 -24.83 10.44
C HIS A 476 -16.71 -23.90 9.22
N LEU A 477 -16.81 -24.46 8.02
CA LEU A 477 -16.94 -23.70 6.77
C LEU A 477 -18.31 -23.95 6.16
N VAL A 478 -19.07 -22.89 5.91
CA VAL A 478 -20.44 -22.95 5.40
C VAL A 478 -20.57 -22.02 4.20
N MET A 479 -20.69 -22.57 3.00
CA MET A 479 -20.96 -21.83 1.76
C MET A 479 -22.37 -22.11 1.27
N GLN A 480 -23.19 -21.06 1.16
CA GLN A 480 -24.64 -21.15 0.92
C GLN A 480 -25.02 -20.50 -0.41
N GLY A 481 -24.51 -21.02 -1.52
CA GLY A 481 -24.89 -20.58 -2.86
C GLY A 481 -26.32 -20.96 -3.23
N SER A 482 -26.79 -20.42 -4.35
CA SER A 482 -28.05 -20.84 -5.00
C SER A 482 -27.82 -21.07 -6.50
N ALA A 483 -28.78 -21.72 -7.18
CA ALA A 483 -28.70 -21.92 -8.62
C ALA A 483 -28.59 -20.62 -9.43
N SER A 484 -29.23 -19.54 -8.96
CA SER A 484 -29.20 -18.21 -9.59
C SER A 484 -28.02 -17.34 -9.15
N SER A 485 -27.43 -17.63 -7.99
CA SER A 485 -26.35 -16.85 -7.39
C SER A 485 -25.39 -17.79 -6.65
N PRO A 486 -24.48 -18.47 -7.37
CA PRO A 486 -23.51 -19.39 -6.78
C PRO A 486 -22.48 -18.64 -5.92
N VAL A 487 -21.79 -19.37 -5.04
CA VAL A 487 -20.53 -18.87 -4.44
C VAL A 487 -19.40 -19.18 -5.42
N VAL A 488 -18.59 -18.19 -5.77
CA VAL A 488 -17.51 -18.34 -6.77
C VAL A 488 -16.15 -18.25 -6.09
N LEU A 489 -15.30 -19.26 -6.28
CA LEU A 489 -13.92 -19.32 -5.80
C LEU A 489 -12.99 -19.44 -7.03
N GLY A 490 -11.96 -18.63 -7.14
CA GLY A 490 -11.06 -18.70 -8.29
C GLY A 490 -9.73 -18.02 -8.09
N SER A 491 -8.85 -18.17 -9.07
CA SER A 491 -7.55 -17.48 -9.10
C SER A 491 -7.72 -15.96 -9.20
N ALA A 492 -6.85 -15.23 -8.52
CA ALA A 492 -6.64 -13.80 -8.77
C ALA A 492 -5.61 -13.55 -9.88
N ASP A 493 -4.87 -14.57 -10.32
CA ASP A 493 -3.92 -14.50 -11.42
C ASP A 493 -4.63 -14.61 -12.77
N THR A 494 -4.11 -13.90 -13.77
CA THR A 494 -4.81 -13.64 -15.03
C THR A 494 -4.55 -14.68 -16.12
N ASP A 495 -3.53 -15.53 -15.94
CA ASP A 495 -3.30 -16.71 -16.78
C ASP A 495 -4.21 -17.89 -16.40
N ASN A 496 -4.90 -17.80 -15.26
CA ASN A 496 -5.89 -18.75 -14.76
C ASN A 496 -5.38 -20.20 -14.87
N GLN A 497 -4.14 -20.47 -14.47
CA GLN A 497 -3.59 -21.82 -14.59
C GLN A 497 -4.16 -22.74 -13.51
N ALA A 498 -4.18 -24.03 -13.83
CA ALA A 498 -4.53 -25.04 -12.84
C ALA A 498 -3.49 -25.02 -11.71
N GLY A 499 -3.91 -24.76 -10.48
CA GLY A 499 -3.01 -24.71 -9.32
C GLY A 499 -2.59 -23.31 -8.86
N ASP A 500 -3.14 -22.25 -9.45
CA ASP A 500 -2.90 -20.87 -9.04
C ASP A 500 -3.28 -20.57 -7.59
N TRP A 501 -4.07 -21.42 -6.94
CA TRP A 501 -4.28 -21.34 -5.50
C TRP A 501 -4.38 -22.72 -4.86
N GLU A 502 -4.21 -22.83 -3.54
CA GLU A 502 -4.05 -24.14 -2.88
C GLU A 502 -5.35 -24.97 -2.88
N GLY A 503 -6.50 -24.31 -2.84
CA GLY A 503 -7.80 -24.94 -2.64
C GLY A 503 -8.30 -24.84 -1.20
N ILE A 504 -9.23 -25.72 -0.83
CA ILE A 504 -9.75 -25.83 0.53
C ILE A 504 -9.15 -27.08 1.17
N LYS A 505 -8.55 -26.91 2.34
CA LYS A 505 -8.05 -27.98 3.20
C LYS A 505 -8.87 -28.05 4.48
N ALA A 506 -9.44 -29.20 4.81
CA ALA A 506 -10.10 -29.44 6.09
C ALA A 506 -9.40 -30.55 6.86
N GLU A 507 -9.00 -30.24 8.10
CA GLU A 507 -8.34 -31.16 9.01
C GLU A 507 -9.32 -32.13 9.69
N ALA A 508 -8.78 -33.16 10.33
CA ALA A 508 -9.55 -34.13 11.10
C ALA A 508 -10.46 -33.45 12.14
N GLY A 509 -11.76 -33.71 12.08
CA GLY A 509 -12.75 -33.11 12.97
C GLY A 509 -13.29 -31.74 12.52
N ALA A 510 -12.90 -31.23 11.34
CA ALA A 510 -13.53 -30.06 10.73
C ALA A 510 -14.91 -30.40 10.14
N THR A 511 -15.77 -29.38 10.00
CA THR A 511 -17.05 -29.49 9.29
C THR A 511 -17.11 -28.55 8.10
N VAL A 512 -17.46 -29.08 6.91
CA VAL A 512 -17.59 -28.30 5.68
C VAL A 512 -18.96 -28.55 5.04
N SER A 513 -19.68 -27.48 4.69
CA SER A 513 -20.93 -27.52 3.95
C SER A 513 -20.86 -26.60 2.74
N LEU A 514 -20.91 -27.16 1.53
CA LEU A 514 -20.86 -26.44 0.26
C LEU A 514 -22.15 -26.67 -0.53
N GLU A 515 -22.90 -25.61 -0.80
CA GLU A 515 -24.12 -25.64 -1.62
C GLU A 515 -23.94 -24.67 -2.78
N HIS A 516 -24.15 -25.11 -4.03
CA HIS A 516 -24.00 -24.28 -5.24
C HIS A 516 -22.69 -23.48 -5.32
N VAL A 517 -21.57 -24.10 -4.98
CA VAL A 517 -20.23 -23.51 -5.11
C VAL A 517 -19.70 -23.76 -6.52
N GLN A 518 -19.04 -22.77 -7.11
CA GLN A 518 -18.26 -22.88 -8.34
C GLN A 518 -16.81 -22.56 -8.01
N ALA A 519 -15.90 -23.52 -8.19
CA ALA A 519 -14.48 -23.33 -7.91
C ALA A 519 -13.61 -23.77 -9.09
N SER A 520 -12.58 -23.01 -9.42
CA SER A 520 -11.63 -23.32 -10.50
C SER A 520 -10.21 -22.85 -10.19
N GLU A 521 -9.22 -23.26 -10.99
CA GLU A 521 -7.80 -22.86 -10.90
C GLU A 521 -7.06 -23.30 -9.62
N TYR A 522 -7.57 -24.28 -8.88
CA TYR A 522 -6.98 -24.70 -7.59
C TYR A 522 -6.05 -25.92 -7.69
N THR A 523 -5.24 -26.13 -6.66
CA THR A 523 -4.38 -27.31 -6.52
C THR A 523 -5.19 -28.50 -6.05
N SER A 524 -5.81 -28.45 -4.86
CA SER A 524 -6.69 -29.53 -4.39
C SER A 524 -7.76 -29.09 -3.38
N MET A 525 -8.94 -29.69 -3.45
CA MET A 525 -9.92 -29.64 -2.35
C MET A 525 -9.72 -30.90 -1.48
N ASP A 526 -9.02 -30.78 -0.35
CA ASP A 526 -8.63 -31.88 0.54
C ASP A 526 -9.42 -31.87 1.85
N PHE A 527 -10.20 -32.92 2.09
CA PHE A 527 -10.98 -33.09 3.32
C PHE A 527 -10.61 -34.39 4.04
N GLN A 528 -10.01 -34.28 5.23
CA GLN A 528 -9.48 -35.40 6.00
C GLN A 528 -10.27 -35.62 7.29
N ASN A 529 -10.77 -36.83 7.55
CA ASN A 529 -11.35 -37.26 8.84
C ASN A 529 -12.40 -36.29 9.44
N GLY A 530 -13.20 -35.62 8.60
CA GLY A 530 -14.19 -34.60 8.99
C GLY A 530 -15.62 -34.94 8.53
N SER A 531 -16.55 -34.00 8.72
CA SER A 531 -17.93 -34.08 8.18
C SER A 531 -18.07 -33.15 6.98
N VAL A 532 -18.34 -33.69 5.79
CA VAL A 532 -18.42 -32.91 4.55
C VAL A 532 -19.76 -33.11 3.86
N THR A 533 -20.45 -32.02 3.55
CA THR A 533 -21.65 -32.03 2.68
C THR A 533 -21.39 -31.12 1.49
N ILE A 534 -21.48 -31.65 0.27
CA ILE A 534 -21.33 -30.86 -0.96
C ILE A 534 -22.50 -31.19 -1.88
N ARG A 535 -23.29 -30.18 -2.26
CA ARG A 535 -24.41 -30.36 -3.19
C ARG A 535 -24.45 -29.29 -4.26
N HIS A 536 -24.96 -29.67 -5.43
CA HIS A 536 -25.21 -28.79 -6.57
C HIS A 536 -24.01 -27.90 -6.99
N SER A 537 -22.79 -28.34 -6.67
CA SER A 537 -21.56 -27.56 -6.83
C SER A 537 -20.73 -28.02 -8.03
N ARG A 538 -19.90 -27.14 -8.58
CA ARG A 538 -19.09 -27.35 -9.76
C ARG A 538 -17.62 -27.03 -9.47
N PHE A 539 -16.73 -27.96 -9.81
CA PHE A 539 -15.30 -27.83 -9.55
C PHE A 539 -14.53 -28.08 -10.86
N GLY A 540 -13.73 -27.11 -11.31
CA GLY A 540 -13.05 -27.10 -12.61
C GLY A 540 -11.54 -26.87 -12.51
N LYS A 541 -10.82 -27.10 -13.62
CA LYS A 541 -9.45 -26.59 -13.89
C LYS A 541 -8.48 -26.69 -12.69
N PHE A 542 -8.10 -27.91 -12.29
CA PHE A 542 -7.23 -28.18 -11.13
C PHE A 542 -5.98 -28.98 -11.48
N SER A 543 -4.89 -28.83 -10.71
CA SER A 543 -3.57 -29.48 -10.98
C SER A 543 -3.26 -30.70 -10.11
N GLY A 544 -3.92 -30.85 -8.96
CA GLY A 544 -3.84 -32.02 -8.08
C GLY A 544 -5.13 -32.84 -8.10
N TYR A 545 -5.84 -32.89 -6.97
CA TYR A 545 -7.13 -33.57 -6.83
C TYR A 545 -8.30 -32.58 -6.89
N GLY A 546 -9.26 -32.82 -7.80
CA GLY A 546 -10.48 -32.01 -7.86
C GLY A 546 -11.27 -32.04 -6.55
N LEU A 547 -11.46 -33.24 -5.99
CA LEU A 547 -11.93 -33.47 -4.62
C LEU A 547 -11.18 -34.69 -4.05
N LEU A 548 -10.51 -34.53 -2.92
CA LEU A 548 -9.88 -35.59 -2.15
C LEU A 548 -10.62 -35.75 -0.81
N LEU A 549 -11.16 -36.93 -0.55
CA LEU A 549 -11.87 -37.29 0.67
C LEU A 549 -11.15 -38.45 1.32
N THR A 550 -10.54 -38.23 2.49
CA THR A 550 -9.78 -39.26 3.20
C THR A 550 -10.43 -39.55 4.54
N SER A 551 -11.00 -40.75 4.69
CA SER A 551 -11.64 -41.19 5.95
C SER A 551 -12.73 -40.23 6.46
N THR A 552 -13.45 -39.62 5.52
CA THR A 552 -14.44 -38.56 5.76
C THR A 552 -15.84 -39.13 5.56
N ASP A 553 -16.72 -38.93 6.54
CA ASP A 553 -18.16 -39.22 6.40
C ASP A 553 -18.82 -38.01 5.73
N GLY A 554 -19.44 -38.20 4.56
CA GLY A 554 -19.97 -37.06 3.82
C GLY A 554 -20.97 -37.37 2.72
N LEU A 555 -21.80 -36.38 2.40
CA LEU A 555 -22.81 -36.44 1.36
C LEU A 555 -22.37 -35.63 0.15
N LEU A 556 -22.19 -36.30 -0.99
CA LEU A 556 -22.01 -35.69 -2.32
C LEU A 556 -23.29 -35.90 -3.13
N ALA A 557 -23.96 -34.83 -3.54
CA ALA A 557 -25.17 -34.93 -4.35
C ALA A 557 -25.22 -33.88 -5.47
N ASN A 558 -25.43 -34.31 -6.71
CA ASN A 558 -25.62 -33.41 -7.87
C ASN A 558 -24.44 -32.46 -8.15
N ASN A 559 -23.20 -32.92 -7.98
CA ASN A 559 -21.99 -32.12 -8.24
C ASN A 559 -21.38 -32.45 -9.60
N VAL A 560 -20.60 -31.50 -10.15
CA VAL A 560 -19.79 -31.68 -11.36
C VAL A 560 -18.32 -31.44 -11.01
N VAL A 561 -17.42 -32.34 -11.41
CA VAL A 561 -15.96 -32.19 -11.24
C VAL A 561 -15.30 -32.45 -12.59
N THR A 562 -14.49 -31.51 -13.08
CA THR A 562 -13.84 -31.59 -14.40
C THR A 562 -12.45 -30.97 -14.38
N VAL A 563 -11.52 -31.53 -15.15
CA VAL A 563 -10.15 -30.98 -15.32
C VAL A 563 -10.09 -29.82 -16.32
N HIS A 564 -11.18 -29.59 -17.06
CA HIS A 564 -11.28 -28.51 -18.05
C HIS A 564 -12.01 -27.28 -17.48
N GLU A 565 -12.03 -26.18 -18.23
CA GLU A 565 -12.81 -25.00 -17.88
C GLU A 565 -14.29 -25.34 -17.69
N LEU A 566 -14.90 -24.71 -16.68
CA LEU A 566 -16.33 -24.84 -16.44
C LEU A 566 -17.08 -24.12 -17.56
N ALA A 567 -17.74 -24.87 -18.44
CA ALA A 567 -18.65 -24.28 -19.42
C ALA A 567 -19.73 -23.46 -18.69
N THR A 568 -20.00 -22.24 -19.16
CA THR A 568 -21.12 -21.42 -18.68
C THR A 568 -22.40 -22.25 -18.83
N ALA A 569 -23.18 -22.34 -17.76
CA ALA A 569 -24.45 -23.04 -17.81
C ALA A 569 -25.36 -22.32 -18.81
N THR A 570 -25.56 -22.89 -19.99
CA THR A 570 -26.71 -22.54 -20.83
C THR A 570 -27.96 -22.88 -20.02
N ALA A 571 -28.78 -21.86 -19.76
CA ALA A 571 -30.07 -22.00 -19.10
C ALA A 571 -30.98 -23.02 -19.80
#